data_AF-D3RX25-F1
#
_entry.id   AF-D3RX25-F1
#
_cell.length_a   1.000
_cell.length_b   1.000
_cell.length_c   1.000
_cell.angle_alpha   90.00
_cell.angle_beta   90.00
_cell.angle_gamma   90.00
#
_symmetry.space_group_name_H-M   'P 1'
#
loop_
_entity.id
_entity.type
_entity.pdbx_description
1 polymer ?
#
loop_
_entity_poly.entity_id
_entity_poly.type
_entity_poly.pdbx_seq_one_letter_code
_entity_poly.pdbx_strand_id
1 'polypeptide(L)'
;MKVATYGERRVVKYDENHWNLLKEKRKIAKELMETLEDFGIPSILYGSVARGDVKESSDVDIFIPLQIPSFKIELALSDFEILEKRIIQATPNHVVKGEFVLANANVSFPLAKMKDRELDFYKFGGAITLDELRNDKRVCGVDKRLVLIIPESFGHVEIPINELDKSEVAKILGVGVDIVEERIRVLERRREIGRTGVFLKEKVADFDSFEKFLEKISERNQLVRRRVKL
;
A
#
# COMPACT_ATOMS: atom_id res chain seq x y z
N MET A 1 1.94 -16.31 0.46
CA MET A 1 2.49 -15.06 1.03
C MET A 1 2.87 -15.34 2.49
N LYS A 2 4.13 -15.07 2.89
CA LYS A 2 4.64 -15.43 4.23
C LYS A 2 3.99 -14.57 5.33
N VAL A 3 3.65 -15.25 6.42
CA VAL A 3 2.99 -14.75 7.63
C VAL A 3 3.98 -13.92 8.47
N ALA A 4 3.52 -13.16 9.47
CA ALA A 4 4.41 -12.57 10.49
C ALA A 4 5.28 -13.65 11.12
N THR A 5 6.57 -13.64 10.83
CA THR A 5 7.53 -14.65 11.33
C THR A 5 8.67 -14.01 12.10
N TYR A 6 8.74 -12.67 12.14
CA TYR A 6 9.82 -11.84 12.67
C TYR A 6 11.16 -12.03 11.95
N GLY A 7 11.49 -13.22 11.47
CA GLY A 7 12.77 -13.49 10.81
C GLY A 7 13.94 -13.36 11.79
N GLU A 8 15.14 -13.23 11.24
CA GLU A 8 16.36 -12.98 12.01
C GLU A 8 17.05 -11.74 11.46
N ARG A 9 17.80 -11.05 12.32
CA ARG A 9 18.63 -9.93 11.90
C ARG A 9 19.66 -10.40 10.88
N ARG A 10 19.68 -9.77 9.71
CA ARG A 10 20.65 -10.12 8.65
C ARG A 10 20.90 -8.99 7.68
N VAL A 11 22.07 -9.05 7.07
CA VAL A 11 22.48 -8.18 5.96
C VAL A 11 22.19 -8.92 4.66
N VAL A 12 21.39 -8.33 3.78
CA VAL A 12 21.05 -8.87 2.47
C VAL A 12 21.79 -8.06 1.41
N LYS A 13 22.67 -8.72 0.66
CA LYS A 13 23.34 -8.13 -0.51
C LYS A 13 22.56 -8.46 -1.76
N TYR A 14 22.33 -7.47 -2.60
CA TYR A 14 21.64 -7.63 -3.86
C TYR A 14 22.63 -8.00 -4.96
N ASP A 15 22.27 -9.00 -5.75
CA ASP A 15 22.92 -9.30 -7.01
C ASP A 15 22.36 -8.40 -8.12
N GLU A 16 22.94 -8.51 -9.31
CA GLU A 16 22.51 -7.73 -10.48
C GLU A 16 21.05 -8.01 -10.85
N ASN A 17 20.60 -9.26 -10.70
CA ASN A 17 19.21 -9.66 -10.98
C ASN A 17 18.22 -8.92 -10.08
N HIS A 18 18.50 -8.83 -8.78
CA HIS A 18 17.67 -8.09 -7.83
C HIS A 18 17.62 -6.60 -8.18
N TRP A 19 18.77 -6.00 -8.52
CA TRP A 19 18.82 -4.59 -8.94
C TRP A 19 18.04 -4.33 -10.23
N ASN A 20 18.15 -5.23 -11.21
CA ASN A 20 17.39 -5.12 -12.46
C ASN A 20 15.89 -5.26 -12.22
N LEU A 21 15.47 -6.24 -11.41
CA LEU A 21 14.07 -6.42 -11.02
C LEU A 21 13.50 -5.18 -10.30
N LEU A 22 14.29 -4.56 -9.41
CA LEU A 22 13.89 -3.33 -8.74
C LEU A 22 13.71 -2.18 -9.75
N LYS A 23 14.64 -2.03 -10.69
CA LYS A 23 14.58 -1.01 -11.74
C LYS A 23 13.36 -1.20 -12.64
N GLU A 24 13.07 -2.43 -13.06
CA GLU A 24 11.89 -2.74 -13.88
C GLU A 24 10.58 -2.38 -13.17
N LYS A 25 10.41 -2.81 -11.91
CA LYS A 25 9.21 -2.48 -11.12
C LYS A 25 9.09 -0.99 -10.86
N ARG A 26 10.21 -0.29 -10.62
CA ARG A 26 10.24 1.17 -10.45
C ARG A 26 9.93 1.93 -11.74
N LYS A 27 10.33 1.41 -12.90
CA LYS A 27 9.97 1.98 -14.20
C LYS A 27 8.45 1.96 -14.39
N ILE A 28 7.82 0.82 -14.12
CA ILE A 28 6.35 0.67 -14.18
C ILE A 28 5.68 1.67 -13.22
N ALA A 29 6.17 1.75 -11.98
CA ALA A 29 5.64 2.69 -11.00
C ALA A 29 5.77 4.14 -11.46
N LYS A 30 6.94 4.50 -12.01
CA LYS A 30 7.24 5.86 -12.45
C LYS A 30 6.33 6.28 -13.60
N GLU A 31 6.20 5.45 -14.64
CA GLU A 31 5.31 5.70 -15.77
C GLU A 31 3.87 5.95 -15.29
N LEU A 32 3.35 5.08 -14.42
CA LEU A 32 2.00 5.22 -13.87
C LEU A 32 1.82 6.48 -13.03
N MET A 33 2.80 6.80 -12.17
CA MET A 33 2.75 8.00 -11.32
C MET A 33 2.91 9.28 -12.13
N GLU A 34 3.70 9.28 -13.21
CA GLU A 34 3.84 10.41 -14.14
C GLU A 34 2.54 10.68 -14.88
N THR A 35 1.87 9.64 -15.40
CA THR A 35 0.55 9.80 -16.01
C THR A 35 -0.48 10.35 -15.01
N LEU A 36 -0.47 9.89 -13.75
CA LEU A 36 -1.35 10.46 -12.73
C LEU A 36 -1.01 11.94 -12.45
N GLU A 37 0.27 12.30 -12.38
CA GLU A 37 0.74 13.69 -12.18
C GLU A 37 0.30 14.62 -13.31
N ASP A 38 0.33 14.17 -14.57
CA ASP A 38 -0.13 14.94 -15.74
C ASP A 38 -1.63 15.31 -15.65
N PHE A 39 -2.42 14.48 -14.96
CA PHE A 39 -3.82 14.76 -14.65
C PHE A 39 -4.03 15.53 -13.33
N GLY A 40 -2.94 15.99 -12.69
CA GLY A 40 -2.96 16.68 -11.40
C GLY A 40 -3.33 15.77 -10.23
N ILE A 41 -3.14 14.45 -10.37
CA ILE A 41 -3.47 13.44 -9.36
C ILE A 41 -2.18 13.06 -8.61
N PRO A 42 -1.99 13.52 -7.36
CA PRO A 42 -0.83 13.11 -6.60
C PRO A 42 -0.93 11.64 -6.21
N SER A 43 0.22 10.98 -6.14
CA SER A 43 0.29 9.56 -5.80
C SER A 43 1.57 9.23 -5.00
N ILE A 44 1.53 8.12 -4.28
CA ILE A 44 2.68 7.55 -3.57
C ILE A 44 2.86 6.09 -3.98
N LEU A 45 4.10 5.67 -4.19
CA LEU A 45 4.49 4.27 -4.31
C LEU A 45 4.79 3.75 -2.91
N TYR A 46 4.34 2.54 -2.57
CA TYR A 46 4.61 1.97 -1.25
C TYR A 46 4.98 0.49 -1.28
N GLY A 47 5.42 -0.02 -0.14
CA GLY A 47 5.76 -1.42 0.03
C GLY A 47 7.15 -1.77 -0.49
N SER A 48 7.33 -3.00 -0.98
CA SER A 48 8.66 -3.53 -1.31
C SER A 48 9.37 -2.76 -2.42
N VAL A 49 8.65 -2.14 -3.36
CA VAL A 49 9.27 -1.36 -4.45
C VAL A 49 9.81 -0.02 -3.93
N ALA A 50 9.12 0.60 -2.96
CA ALA A 50 9.59 1.81 -2.29
C ALA A 50 10.83 1.54 -1.42
N ARG A 51 10.82 0.44 -0.68
CA ARG A 51 11.93 0.03 0.20
C ARG A 51 13.12 -0.58 -0.55
N GLY A 52 12.86 -1.31 -1.64
CA GLY A 52 13.87 -1.98 -2.47
C GLY A 52 13.97 -3.50 -2.28
N ASP A 53 13.31 -4.09 -1.27
CA ASP A 53 13.33 -5.53 -0.97
C ASP A 53 12.35 -6.34 -1.85
N VAL A 54 12.41 -6.12 -3.16
CA VAL A 54 11.50 -6.75 -4.13
C VAL A 54 11.76 -8.25 -4.30
N LYS A 55 10.72 -8.95 -4.73
CA LYS A 55 10.77 -10.33 -5.24
C LYS A 55 10.05 -10.35 -6.57
N GLU A 56 10.19 -11.42 -7.35
CA GLU A 56 9.47 -11.54 -8.64
C GLU A 56 7.96 -11.34 -8.45
N SER A 57 7.41 -11.94 -7.39
CA SER A 57 6.01 -11.83 -6.97
C SER A 57 5.64 -10.54 -6.24
N SER A 58 6.55 -9.55 -6.14
CA SER A 58 6.20 -8.24 -5.59
C SER A 58 5.32 -7.46 -6.55
N ASP A 59 4.17 -7.00 -6.07
CA ASP A 59 3.31 -6.09 -6.81
C ASP A 59 3.87 -4.66 -6.81
N VAL A 60 3.51 -3.86 -7.82
CA VAL A 60 3.70 -2.41 -7.82
C VAL A 60 2.44 -1.77 -7.25
N ASP A 61 2.50 -1.32 -6.00
CA ASP A 61 1.34 -0.76 -5.31
C ASP A 61 1.44 0.76 -5.21
N ILE A 62 0.50 1.46 -5.84
CA ILE A 62 0.38 2.92 -5.83
C ILE A 62 -0.88 3.33 -5.08
N PHE A 63 -0.77 4.39 -4.29
CA PHE A 63 -1.88 4.97 -3.54
C PHE A 63 -2.06 6.45 -3.87
N ILE A 64 -3.30 6.85 -4.13
CA ILE A 64 -3.69 8.25 -4.29
C ILE A 64 -4.19 8.74 -2.93
N PRO A 65 -3.45 9.63 -2.23
CA PRO A 65 -3.77 10.04 -0.86
C PRO A 65 -4.89 11.09 -0.77
N LEU A 66 -5.61 11.35 -1.87
CA LEU A 66 -6.72 12.28 -1.96
C LEU A 66 -8.00 11.57 -2.39
N GLN A 67 -9.12 12.04 -1.86
CA GLN A 67 -10.44 11.62 -2.33
C GLN A 67 -10.76 12.33 -3.64
N ILE A 68 -10.55 11.64 -4.76
CA ILE A 68 -10.79 12.13 -6.12
C ILE A 68 -11.94 11.30 -6.72
N PRO A 69 -12.88 11.92 -7.47
CA PRO A 69 -13.91 11.19 -8.18
C PRO A 69 -13.30 10.10 -9.08
N SER A 70 -13.83 8.88 -8.99
CA SER A 70 -13.19 7.71 -9.61
C SER A 70 -13.06 7.84 -11.13
N PHE A 71 -13.99 8.53 -11.79
CA PHE A 71 -13.96 8.74 -13.24
C PHE A 71 -12.72 9.53 -13.70
N LYS A 72 -12.18 10.44 -12.88
CA LYS A 72 -10.95 11.18 -13.21
C LYS A 72 -9.74 10.28 -13.16
N ILE A 73 -9.69 9.40 -12.16
CA ILE A 73 -8.63 8.40 -12.02
C ILE A 73 -8.72 7.42 -13.18
N GLU A 74 -9.92 6.94 -13.51
CA GLU A 74 -10.13 6.04 -14.65
C GLU A 74 -9.71 6.66 -15.99
N LEU A 75 -10.01 7.95 -16.20
CA LEU A 75 -9.55 8.68 -17.38
C LEU A 75 -8.02 8.79 -17.42
N ALA A 76 -7.37 9.08 -16.30
CA ALA A 76 -5.90 9.11 -16.21
C ALA A 76 -5.27 7.72 -16.44
N LEU A 77 -6.03 6.66 -16.19
CA LEU A 77 -5.60 5.27 -16.38
C LEU A 77 -6.05 4.68 -17.73
N SER A 78 -6.57 5.47 -18.67
CA SER A 78 -7.18 4.96 -19.91
C SER A 78 -6.21 4.19 -20.81
N ASP A 79 -4.92 4.51 -20.75
CA ASP A 79 -3.87 3.88 -21.54
C ASP A 79 -3.31 2.61 -20.89
N PHE A 80 -3.76 2.29 -19.67
CA PHE A 80 -3.37 1.08 -18.94
C PHE A 80 -4.48 0.03 -19.03
N GLU A 81 -4.08 -1.23 -19.17
CA GLU A 81 -5.02 -2.35 -19.15
C GLU A 81 -5.56 -2.57 -17.73
N ILE A 82 -6.80 -2.15 -17.48
CA ILE A 82 -7.54 -2.39 -16.24
C ILE A 82 -8.13 -3.80 -16.29
N LEU A 83 -7.60 -4.70 -15.46
CA LEU A 83 -8.08 -6.08 -15.34
C LEU A 83 -9.28 -6.20 -14.40
N GLU A 84 -9.32 -5.38 -13.35
CA GLU A 84 -10.40 -5.42 -12.37
C GLU A 84 -10.57 -4.09 -11.61
N LYS A 85 -11.82 -3.73 -11.30
CA LYS A 85 -12.16 -2.68 -10.35
C LYS A 85 -12.69 -3.33 -9.06
N ARG A 86 -12.23 -2.89 -7.88
CA ARG A 86 -12.63 -3.47 -6.59
C ARG A 86 -12.87 -2.41 -5.52
N ILE A 87 -13.89 -2.61 -4.70
CA ILE A 87 -14.06 -1.90 -3.42
C ILE A 87 -13.55 -2.76 -2.28
N ILE A 88 -12.62 -2.21 -1.50
CA ILE A 88 -11.91 -2.91 -0.44
C ILE A 88 -12.04 -2.13 0.88
N GLN A 89 -12.32 -2.85 1.96
CA GLN A 89 -12.29 -2.29 3.31
C GLN A 89 -11.68 -3.30 4.28
N ALA A 90 -10.51 -2.98 4.86
CA ALA A 90 -9.76 -3.91 5.70
C ALA A 90 -10.51 -4.29 6.99
N THR A 91 -11.09 -3.31 7.68
CA THR A 91 -11.96 -3.49 8.85
C THR A 91 -13.08 -2.46 8.81
N PRO A 92 -14.19 -2.63 9.56
CA PRO A 92 -15.28 -1.66 9.60
C PRO A 92 -14.87 -0.21 9.91
N ASN A 93 -13.76 -0.03 10.64
CA ASN A 93 -13.27 1.28 11.07
C ASN A 93 -12.28 1.93 10.08
N HIS A 94 -11.78 1.17 9.11
CA HIS A 94 -10.92 1.68 8.05
C HIS A 94 -11.74 2.34 6.94
N VAL A 95 -11.13 3.28 6.24
CA VAL A 95 -11.66 3.91 5.04
C VAL A 95 -11.93 2.84 3.99
N VAL A 96 -13.06 3.01 3.29
CA VAL A 96 -13.39 2.22 2.12
C VAL A 96 -12.55 2.75 0.96
N LYS A 97 -11.87 1.85 0.25
CA LYS A 97 -10.98 2.19 -0.86
C LYS A 97 -11.51 1.62 -2.16
N GLY A 98 -11.33 2.36 -3.24
CA GLY A 98 -11.37 1.83 -4.58
C GLY A 98 -9.98 1.33 -4.95
N GLU A 99 -9.91 0.24 -5.70
CA GLU A 99 -8.68 -0.33 -6.25
C GLU A 99 -8.91 -0.63 -7.74
N PHE A 100 -8.06 -0.07 -8.59
CA PHE A 100 -7.87 -0.52 -9.96
C PHE A 100 -6.72 -1.53 -9.97
N VAL A 101 -7.01 -2.74 -10.41
CA VAL A 101 -6.03 -3.81 -10.64
C VAL A 101 -5.65 -3.76 -12.11
N LEU A 102 -4.41 -3.40 -12.39
CA LEU A 102 -3.84 -3.35 -13.73
C LEU A 102 -3.04 -4.63 -14.00
N ALA A 103 -2.60 -4.83 -15.24
CA ALA A 103 -1.76 -5.97 -15.59
C ALA A 103 -0.50 -6.10 -14.71
N ASN A 104 0.14 -4.97 -14.38
CA ASN A 104 1.45 -4.95 -13.72
C ASN A 104 1.50 -4.10 -12.43
N ALA A 105 0.37 -3.53 -11.99
CA ALA A 105 0.32 -2.62 -10.85
C ALA A 105 -1.09 -2.57 -10.23
N ASN A 106 -1.18 -2.06 -8.99
CA ASN A 106 -2.44 -1.73 -8.34
C ASN A 106 -2.48 -0.25 -8.01
N VAL A 107 -3.59 0.43 -8.31
CA VAL A 107 -3.84 1.83 -7.93
C VAL A 107 -5.02 1.88 -6.98
N SER A 108 -4.75 2.20 -5.72
CA SER A 108 -5.76 2.35 -4.68
C SER A 108 -6.02 3.82 -4.34
N PHE A 109 -7.24 4.15 -3.94
CA PHE A 109 -7.65 5.51 -3.56
C PHE A 109 -8.80 5.48 -2.55
N PRO A 110 -8.95 6.50 -1.69
CA PRO A 110 -10.04 6.54 -0.71
C PRO A 110 -11.37 6.93 -1.37
N LEU A 111 -12.44 6.21 -1.04
CA LEU A 111 -13.82 6.55 -1.44
C LEU A 111 -14.59 7.33 -0.36
N ALA A 112 -13.97 7.54 0.80
CA ALA A 112 -14.48 8.34 1.90
C ALA A 112 -13.32 9.09 2.55
N LYS A 113 -13.61 10.10 3.36
CA LYS A 113 -12.58 10.93 4.00
C LYS A 113 -11.64 10.06 4.84
N MET A 114 -10.33 10.17 4.58
CA MET A 114 -9.31 9.49 5.37
C MET A 114 -9.11 10.16 6.73
N LYS A 115 -8.75 9.36 7.73
CA LYS A 115 -8.13 9.85 8.97
C LYS A 115 -6.62 9.96 8.76
N ASP A 116 -5.95 10.90 9.41
CA ASP A 116 -4.50 11.11 9.27
C ASP A 116 -3.71 9.83 9.52
N ARG A 117 -4.11 9.07 10.54
CA ARG A 117 -3.54 7.75 10.90
C ARG A 117 -3.56 6.73 9.73
N GLU A 118 -4.49 6.85 8.79
CA GLU A 118 -4.62 5.90 7.68
C GLU A 118 -3.57 6.15 6.58
N LEU A 119 -3.00 7.36 6.51
CA LEU A 119 -1.84 7.65 5.65
C LEU A 119 -0.56 7.07 6.25
N ASP A 120 -0.42 7.11 7.57
CA ASP A 120 0.74 6.55 8.27
C ASP A 120 0.86 5.02 8.12
N PHE A 121 -0.24 4.33 7.78
CA PHE A 121 -0.19 2.92 7.35
C PHE A 121 0.76 2.71 6.16
N TYR A 122 0.73 3.62 5.17
CA TYR A 122 1.57 3.50 3.98
C TYR A 122 3.02 3.80 4.31
N LYS A 123 3.28 4.83 5.13
CA LYS A 123 4.62 5.16 5.64
C LYS A 123 5.20 4.03 6.49
N PHE A 124 4.41 3.37 7.32
CA PHE A 124 4.83 2.20 8.09
C PHE A 124 5.40 1.11 7.17
N GLY A 125 4.75 0.88 6.03
CA GLY A 125 5.22 -0.05 5.01
C GLY A 125 6.36 0.47 4.13
N GLY A 126 6.81 1.72 4.32
CA GLY A 126 7.68 2.44 3.40
C GLY A 126 6.90 2.98 2.21
N ALA A 127 6.89 4.30 2.05
CA ALA A 127 6.24 4.99 0.94
C ALA A 127 7.13 6.13 0.42
N ILE A 128 7.11 6.35 -0.89
CA ILE A 128 7.84 7.42 -1.57
C ILE A 128 6.95 8.16 -2.56
N THR A 129 7.21 9.46 -2.74
CA THR A 129 6.56 10.29 -3.77
C THR A 129 7.18 10.04 -5.15
N LEU A 130 6.56 10.61 -6.20
CA LEU A 130 7.12 10.59 -7.55
C LEU A 130 8.49 11.27 -7.61
N ASP A 131 8.68 12.40 -6.94
CA ASP A 131 9.98 13.09 -6.89
C ASP A 131 11.05 12.23 -6.22
N GLU A 132 10.71 11.57 -5.12
CA GLU A 132 11.63 10.64 -4.45
C GLU A 132 11.97 9.44 -5.33
N LEU A 133 10.99 8.91 -6.08
CA LEU A 133 11.19 7.84 -7.05
C LEU A 133 12.07 8.29 -8.22
N ARG A 134 11.89 9.51 -8.75
CA ARG A 134 12.74 10.11 -9.79
C ARG A 134 14.20 10.25 -9.35
N ASN A 135 14.43 10.44 -8.05
CA ASN A 135 15.76 10.52 -7.43
C ASN A 135 16.28 9.16 -6.92
N ASP A 136 15.67 8.05 -7.34
CA ASP A 136 16.03 6.68 -6.95
C ASP A 136 16.03 6.41 -5.43
N LYS A 137 15.36 7.25 -4.64
CA LYS A 137 15.34 7.14 -3.18
C LYS A 137 14.73 5.81 -2.76
N ARG A 138 15.36 5.14 -1.79
CA ARG A 138 14.79 4.04 -1.03
C ARG A 138 14.54 4.49 0.40
N VAL A 139 13.50 3.97 1.02
CA VAL A 139 13.08 4.35 2.38
C VAL A 139 12.97 3.14 3.30
N CYS A 140 13.13 3.39 4.59
CA CYS A 140 12.82 2.39 5.61
C CYS A 140 11.33 2.02 5.58
N GLY A 141 11.02 0.80 5.97
CA GLY A 141 9.65 0.34 6.11
C GLY A 141 9.58 -1.08 6.65
N VAL A 142 8.44 -1.44 7.20
CA VAL A 142 8.20 -2.75 7.78
C VAL A 142 7.40 -3.61 6.81
N ASP A 143 7.94 -4.78 6.49
CA ASP A 143 7.27 -5.71 5.59
C ASP A 143 6.18 -6.55 6.30
N LYS A 144 5.50 -7.42 5.54
CA LYS A 144 4.40 -8.25 6.05
C LYS A 144 4.85 -9.31 7.07
N ARG A 145 6.16 -9.56 7.19
CA ARG A 145 6.76 -10.49 8.17
C ARG A 145 7.00 -9.84 9.55
N LEU A 146 6.73 -8.54 9.68
CA LEU A 146 7.14 -7.71 10.82
C LEU A 146 8.66 -7.53 10.91
N VAL A 147 9.31 -7.35 9.77
CA VAL A 147 10.73 -7.05 9.64
C VAL A 147 10.90 -5.60 9.16
N LEU A 148 11.66 -4.80 9.90
CA LEU A 148 12.13 -3.50 9.44
C LEU A 148 13.21 -3.70 8.37
N ILE A 149 12.96 -3.15 7.20
CA ILE A 149 13.89 -3.10 6.08
C ILE A 149 14.56 -1.73 6.11
N ILE A 150 15.89 -1.72 6.22
CA ILE A 150 16.73 -0.52 6.17
C ILE A 150 17.55 -0.58 4.88
N PRO A 151 17.24 0.23 3.86
CA PRO A 151 17.94 0.21 2.59
C PRO A 151 19.40 0.66 2.75
N GLU A 152 20.32 -0.06 2.11
CA GLU A 152 21.75 0.23 2.09
C GLU A 152 22.29 0.20 0.66
N SER A 153 23.38 0.88 0.34
CA SER A 153 23.90 0.95 -1.04
C SER A 153 24.16 -0.41 -1.71
N PHE A 154 24.49 -1.44 -0.92
CA PHE A 154 24.72 -2.81 -1.38
C PHE A 154 23.47 -3.71 -1.36
N GLY A 155 22.35 -3.25 -0.80
CA GLY A 155 21.16 -4.07 -0.56
C GLY A 155 20.31 -3.53 0.59
N HIS A 156 20.11 -4.31 1.66
CA HIS A 156 19.41 -3.85 2.86
C HIS A 156 19.81 -4.61 4.12
N VAL A 157 19.49 -4.04 5.28
CA VAL A 157 19.51 -4.72 6.58
C VAL A 157 18.08 -5.07 6.97
N GLU A 158 17.89 -6.29 7.44
CA GLU A 158 16.64 -6.77 8.05
C GLU A 158 16.80 -6.75 9.58
N ILE A 159 15.87 -6.11 10.28
CA ILE A 159 15.77 -6.15 11.75
C ILE A 159 14.36 -6.57 12.14
N PRO A 160 14.17 -7.71 12.85
CA PRO A 160 12.89 -8.07 13.42
C PRO A 160 12.39 -6.98 14.38
N ILE A 161 11.16 -6.49 14.20
CA ILE A 161 10.71 -5.34 15.01
C ILE A 161 10.44 -5.67 16.48
N ASN A 162 10.41 -6.95 16.86
CA ASN A 162 10.36 -7.39 18.25
C ASN A 162 11.71 -7.28 18.98
N GLU A 163 12.80 -7.03 18.25
CA GLU A 163 14.12 -6.70 18.83
C GLU A 163 14.26 -5.20 19.13
N LEU A 164 13.27 -4.38 18.74
CA LEU A 164 13.28 -2.93 18.89
C LEU A 164 12.11 -2.47 19.75
N ASP A 165 12.30 -1.36 20.45
CA ASP A 165 11.17 -0.69 21.10
C ASP A 165 10.25 -0.09 20.03
N LYS A 166 8.93 -0.14 20.26
CA LYS A 166 7.95 0.38 19.30
C LYS A 166 8.11 1.87 19.02
N SER A 167 8.57 2.64 20.02
CA SER A 167 8.92 4.06 19.89
C SER A 167 10.13 4.28 18.98
N GLU A 168 11.10 3.38 19.01
CA GLU A 168 12.25 3.41 18.12
C GLU A 168 11.82 3.13 16.67
N VAL A 169 11.01 2.09 16.47
CA VAL A 169 10.42 1.79 15.14
C VAL A 169 9.63 2.98 14.61
N ALA A 170 8.78 3.58 15.44
CA ALA A 170 7.98 4.75 15.08
C ALA A 170 8.86 5.94 14.64
N LYS A 171 9.94 6.20 15.38
CA LYS A 171 10.91 7.26 15.07
C LYS A 171 11.64 7.00 13.76
N ILE A 172 12.09 5.77 13.51
CA ILE A 172 12.77 5.38 12.26
C ILE A 172 11.84 5.58 11.05
N LEU A 173 10.57 5.23 11.20
CA LEU A 173 9.58 5.29 10.11
C LEU A 173 8.90 6.66 9.96
N GLY A 174 9.07 7.57 10.93
CA GLY A 174 8.38 8.86 10.94
C GLY A 174 6.86 8.76 11.08
N VAL A 175 6.38 7.84 11.92
CA VAL A 175 4.95 7.58 12.17
C VAL A 175 4.64 7.61 13.67
N GLY A 176 3.36 7.64 14.04
CA GLY A 176 2.92 7.47 15.42
C GLY A 176 3.19 6.07 15.99
N VAL A 177 3.46 5.98 17.30
CA VAL A 177 3.66 4.70 18.00
C VAL A 177 2.41 3.83 17.98
N ASP A 178 1.24 4.46 18.03
CA ASP A 178 -0.08 3.83 17.92
C ASP A 178 -0.24 3.04 16.60
N ILE A 179 0.29 3.55 15.50
CA ILE A 179 0.31 2.84 14.22
C ILE A 179 1.18 1.60 14.31
N VAL A 180 2.40 1.70 14.87
CA VAL A 180 3.28 0.55 15.04
C VAL A 180 2.59 -0.55 15.87
N GLU A 181 1.93 -0.17 16.97
CA GLU A 181 1.17 -1.10 17.81
C GLU A 181 0.01 -1.76 17.08
N GLU A 182 -0.80 -0.98 16.37
CA GLU A 182 -1.92 -1.49 15.58
C GLU A 182 -1.41 -2.49 14.52
N ARG A 183 -0.33 -2.15 13.82
CA ARG A 183 0.22 -2.97 12.74
C ARG A 183 0.78 -4.29 13.25
N ILE A 184 1.53 -4.28 14.36
CA ILE A 184 2.01 -5.49 15.04
C ILE A 184 0.80 -6.38 15.38
N ARG A 185 -0.15 -5.84 16.14
CA ARG A 185 -1.33 -6.58 16.61
C ARG A 185 -2.13 -7.20 15.46
N VAL A 186 -2.34 -6.45 14.37
CA VAL A 186 -3.11 -6.93 13.21
C VAL A 186 -2.36 -8.04 12.47
N LEU A 187 -1.04 -7.93 12.29
CA LEU A 187 -0.26 -8.92 11.55
C LEU A 187 0.02 -10.19 12.36
N GLU A 188 0.19 -10.07 13.69
CA GLU A 188 0.26 -11.22 14.61
C GLU A 188 -1.06 -11.95 14.71
N ARG A 189 -2.19 -11.24 14.86
CA ARG A 189 -3.50 -11.90 14.92
C ARG A 189 -3.83 -12.65 13.64
N ARG A 190 -3.39 -12.13 12.48
CA ARG A 190 -3.47 -12.83 11.18
C ARG A 190 -2.62 -14.11 11.14
N ARG A 191 -1.53 -14.18 11.91
CA ARG A 191 -0.72 -15.39 12.05
C ARG A 191 -1.45 -16.45 12.86
N GLU A 192 -1.98 -16.06 14.02
CA GLU A 192 -2.59 -16.97 14.99
C GLU A 192 -3.89 -17.60 14.48
N ILE A 193 -4.77 -16.77 13.91
CA ILE A 193 -6.15 -17.15 13.58
C ILE A 193 -6.34 -17.29 12.05
N GLY A 194 -5.30 -17.01 11.27
CA GLY A 194 -5.39 -16.94 9.81
C GLY A 194 -6.01 -15.64 9.30
N ARG A 195 -6.30 -15.56 8.00
CA ARG A 195 -7.03 -14.43 7.41
C ARG A 195 -8.46 -14.43 7.97
N THR A 196 -8.75 -13.61 8.98
CA THR A 196 -10.07 -12.97 8.99
C THR A 196 -10.14 -12.23 7.65
N GLY A 197 -11.07 -12.60 6.78
CA GLY A 197 -11.20 -11.99 5.46
C GLY A 197 -11.14 -10.46 5.54
N VAL A 198 -10.78 -9.81 4.44
CA VAL A 198 -10.99 -8.37 4.31
C VAL A 198 -12.49 -8.13 4.56
N PHE A 199 -12.84 -7.18 5.45
CA PHE A 199 -14.25 -6.96 5.84
C PHE A 199 -15.17 -6.74 4.62
N LEU A 200 -14.66 -6.06 3.59
CA LEU A 200 -15.33 -5.90 2.31
C LEU A 200 -14.31 -6.09 1.18
N LYS A 201 -14.61 -6.99 0.22
CA LYS A 201 -13.88 -7.09 -1.04
C LYS A 201 -14.88 -7.43 -2.13
N GLU A 202 -15.34 -6.42 -2.85
CA GLU A 202 -16.39 -6.54 -3.87
C GLU A 202 -15.85 -6.08 -5.22
N LYS A 203 -16.10 -6.86 -6.28
CA LYS A 203 -15.77 -6.46 -7.65
C LYS A 203 -16.80 -5.45 -8.14
N VAL A 204 -16.32 -4.34 -8.69
CA VAL A 204 -17.15 -3.33 -9.36
C VAL A 204 -17.24 -3.71 -10.84
N ALA A 205 -18.45 -3.68 -11.40
CA ALA A 205 -18.65 -3.94 -12.82
C ALA A 205 -18.07 -2.80 -13.65
N ASP A 206 -17.55 -3.09 -14.84
CA ASP A 206 -16.83 -2.10 -15.65
C ASP A 206 -17.68 -0.88 -16.02
N PHE A 207 -18.99 -1.09 -16.18
CA PHE A 207 -20.00 -0.07 -16.49
C PHE A 207 -20.55 0.69 -15.27
N ASP A 208 -20.13 0.34 -14.05
CA ASP A 208 -20.55 1.00 -12.82
C ASP A 208 -19.41 1.87 -12.27
N SER A 209 -19.74 3.01 -11.67
CA SER A 209 -18.74 3.82 -10.96
C SER A 209 -18.52 3.28 -9.55
N PHE A 210 -17.37 3.58 -8.97
CA PHE A 210 -17.08 3.18 -7.59
C PHE A 210 -18.08 3.82 -6.61
N GLU A 211 -18.44 5.09 -6.80
CA GLU A 211 -19.37 5.81 -5.94
C GLU A 211 -20.77 5.20 -5.98
N LYS A 212 -21.28 4.90 -7.18
CA LYS A 212 -22.60 4.28 -7.35
C LYS A 212 -22.64 2.87 -6.78
N PHE A 213 -21.57 2.10 -6.95
CA PHE A 213 -21.48 0.77 -6.36
C PHE A 213 -21.34 0.83 -4.83
N LEU A 214 -20.60 1.81 -4.29
CA LEU A 214 -20.48 2.05 -2.87
C LEU A 214 -21.80 2.45 -2.21
N GLU A 215 -22.63 3.22 -2.91
CA GLU A 215 -23.98 3.58 -2.46
C GLU A 215 -24.84 2.34 -2.25
N LYS A 216 -24.90 1.43 -3.25
CA LYS A 216 -25.58 0.14 -3.14
C LYS A 216 -25.08 -0.69 -1.95
N ILE A 217 -23.77 -0.71 -1.72
CA ILE A 217 -23.19 -1.41 -0.56
C ILE A 217 -23.63 -0.74 0.76
N SER A 218 -23.67 0.58 0.81
CA SER A 218 -24.06 1.36 2.00
C SER A 218 -25.55 1.21 2.34
N GLU A 219 -26.40 0.97 1.35
CA GLU A 219 -27.82 0.65 1.56
C GLU A 219 -28.00 -0.69 2.28
N ARG A 220 -27.19 -1.69 1.95
CA ARG A 220 -27.27 -3.03 2.57
C ARG A 220 -26.40 -3.22 3.82
N ASN A 221 -25.37 -2.39 4.04
CA ASN A 221 -24.42 -2.55 5.14
C ASN A 221 -24.28 -1.28 6.00
N GLN A 222 -24.79 -1.34 7.24
CA GLN A 222 -24.79 -0.20 8.16
C GLN A 222 -23.37 0.26 8.56
N LEU A 223 -22.40 -0.66 8.67
CA LEU A 223 -21.03 -0.31 9.05
C LEU A 223 -20.32 0.47 7.94
N VAL A 224 -20.53 0.07 6.68
CA VAL A 224 -20.05 0.81 5.51
C VAL A 224 -20.72 2.19 5.46
N ARG A 225 -22.05 2.25 5.61
CA ARG A 225 -22.81 3.51 5.62
C ARG A 225 -22.30 4.51 6.66
N ARG A 226 -22.01 4.04 7.88
CA ARG A 226 -21.45 4.89 8.94
C ARG A 226 -20.09 5.44 8.54
N ARG A 227 -19.25 4.67 7.86
CA ARG A 227 -17.92 5.11 7.46
C ARG A 227 -17.93 6.10 6.29
N VAL A 228 -18.87 5.98 5.36
CA VAL A 228 -19.02 6.87 4.19
C VAL A 228 -19.58 8.24 4.57
N LYS A 229 -20.44 8.31 5.60
CA LYS A 229 -21.04 9.57 6.09
C LYS A 229 -20.12 10.41 6.99
N LEU A 230 -18.95 9.89 7.39
CA LEU A 230 -17.95 10.52 8.26
C LEU A 230 -16.79 11.09 7.43
#